data_AF-A0A962C332-F1
#
_entry.id   AF-A0A962C332-F1
#
_cell.length_a   1.000
_cell.length_b   1.000
_cell.length_c   1.000
_cell.angle_alpha   90.00
_cell.angle_beta   90.00
_cell.angle_gamma   90.00
#
_symmetry.space_group_name_H-M   'P 1'
#
loop_
_entity.id
_entity.type
_entity.pdbx_description
1 polymer ?
#
loop_
_entity_poly.entity_id
_entity_poly.type
_entity_poly.pdbx_seq_one_letter_code
_entity_poly.pdbx_strand_id
1 'polypeptide(L)'
;MRAPLPPDEAGRLRSLQALEVLDSESEPLFDALTRAAAIATGMPIALLSLVDADRQWFKSNFGLTGTAQTSRDAAFCAHTILGDEVLEVADARVDARFTDNPLVTDGPCIRFYAGAPITLSDGSRIGSVCVIDREPRSLSKQQRSILAELGRAAAMALEQRQHAMDRSRALARQREAETWLAEDRLRLSNLIESMRVGTWEWNIVSGSLLLNSRWAALIGRTIDELEPASIETWQRFCNENDWSQLQRAIESHFQGNAGEVECELRMLHKNGSEIWVRCRGRVMQR
;
A
#
# COMPACT_ATOMS: atom_id res chain seq x y z
N MET A 1 4.38 -12.33 39.65
CA MET A 1 5.65 -12.75 39.01
C MET A 1 5.66 -12.23 37.57
N ARG A 2 6.81 -11.79 37.04
CA ARG A 2 6.94 -11.32 35.66
C ARG A 2 6.69 -12.48 34.69
N ALA A 3 5.86 -12.27 33.66
CA ALA A 3 5.64 -13.28 32.62
C ALA A 3 6.95 -13.58 31.87
N PRO A 4 7.26 -14.85 31.57
CA PRO A 4 8.36 -15.16 30.67
C PRO A 4 8.07 -14.61 29.26
N LEU A 5 9.12 -14.42 28.47
CA LEU A 5 8.97 -14.02 27.08
C LEU A 5 8.61 -15.25 26.22
N PRO A 6 7.74 -15.09 25.19
CA PRO A 6 7.57 -16.09 24.13
C PRO A 6 8.91 -16.47 23.46
N PRO A 7 9.05 -17.70 22.91
CA PRO A 7 10.28 -18.14 22.26
C PRO A 7 10.76 -17.24 21.11
N ASP A 8 9.83 -16.70 20.31
CA ASP A 8 10.11 -15.71 19.26
C ASP A 8 9.46 -14.35 19.59
N GLU A 9 9.91 -13.74 20.68
CA GLU A 9 9.44 -12.40 21.08
C GLU A 9 9.76 -11.33 20.02
N ALA A 10 10.91 -11.46 19.34
CA ALA A 10 11.31 -10.50 18.31
C ALA A 10 10.38 -10.56 17.09
N GLY A 11 10.00 -11.76 16.63
CA GLY A 11 9.01 -11.95 15.57
C GLY A 11 7.66 -11.39 15.96
N ARG A 12 7.15 -11.75 17.14
CA ARG A 12 5.88 -11.25 17.67
C ARG A 12 5.81 -9.71 17.71
N LEU A 13 6.89 -9.05 18.17
CA LEU A 13 6.97 -7.59 18.21
C LEU A 13 7.00 -6.98 16.81
N ARG A 14 7.71 -7.58 15.84
CA ARG A 14 7.67 -7.12 14.44
C ARG A 14 6.25 -7.21 13.87
N SER A 15 5.53 -8.31 14.13
CA SER A 15 4.15 -8.46 13.66
C SER A 15 3.21 -7.45 14.31
N LEU A 16 3.35 -7.18 15.61
CA LEU A 16 2.60 -6.12 16.28
C LEU A 16 2.90 -4.73 15.72
N GLN A 17 4.17 -4.40 15.46
CA GLN A 17 4.58 -3.12 14.90
C GLN A 17 4.06 -2.93 13.48
N ALA A 18 4.06 -3.99 12.67
CA ALA A 18 3.57 -3.94 11.30
C ALA A 18 2.10 -3.49 11.23
N LEU A 19 1.27 -3.87 12.20
CA LEU A 19 -0.14 -3.47 12.27
C LEU A 19 -0.36 -1.96 12.42
N GLU A 20 0.67 -1.20 12.84
CA GLU A 20 0.59 0.25 13.08
C GLU A 20 -0.65 0.64 13.91
N VAL A 21 -0.88 -0.14 14.97
CA VAL A 21 -2.06 -0.02 15.83
C VAL A 21 -1.76 0.58 17.20
N LEU A 22 -0.52 0.43 17.69
CA LEU A 22 -0.10 1.03 18.96
C LEU A 22 -0.19 2.56 18.88
N ASP A 23 -0.64 3.18 19.97
CA ASP A 23 -0.82 4.63 20.10
C ASP A 23 -1.73 5.27 19.03
N SER A 24 -2.55 4.47 18.36
CA SER A 24 -3.58 4.96 17.43
C SER A 24 -4.86 5.36 18.16
N GLU A 25 -5.68 6.18 17.50
CA GLU A 25 -6.98 6.63 18.03
C GLU A 25 -7.92 5.45 18.31
N SER A 26 -8.95 5.69 19.14
CA SER A 26 -10.00 4.69 19.35
C SER A 26 -10.76 4.43 18.05
N GLU A 27 -11.14 3.18 17.81
CA GLU A 27 -11.96 2.81 16.65
C GLU A 27 -13.23 2.08 17.12
N PRO A 28 -14.43 2.47 16.63
CA PRO A 28 -15.71 1.91 17.11
C PRO A 28 -15.84 0.40 17.04
N LEU A 29 -15.14 -0.24 16.10
CA LEU A 29 -15.12 -1.70 15.93
C LEU A 29 -14.51 -2.39 17.14
N PHE A 30 -13.34 -1.95 17.60
CA PHE A 30 -12.67 -2.55 18.76
C PHE A 30 -13.42 -2.25 20.07
N ASP A 31 -14.05 -1.08 20.14
CA ASP A 31 -14.96 -0.73 21.24
C ASP A 31 -16.19 -1.65 21.28
N ALA A 32 -16.74 -2.01 20.14
CA ALA A 32 -17.86 -2.95 20.06
C ALA A 32 -17.45 -4.36 20.49
N LEU A 33 -16.28 -4.85 20.07
CA LEU A 33 -15.76 -6.16 20.49
C LEU A 33 -15.55 -6.23 22.01
N THR A 34 -14.97 -5.17 22.58
CA THR A 34 -14.70 -5.08 24.02
C THR A 34 -16.00 -5.02 24.82
N ARG A 35 -16.98 -4.21 24.39
CA ARG A 35 -18.32 -4.20 25.01
C ARG A 35 -19.04 -5.53 24.87
N ALA A 36 -18.93 -6.21 23.73
CA ALA A 36 -19.52 -7.53 23.53
C ALA A 36 -18.92 -8.56 24.50
N ALA A 37 -17.62 -8.51 24.77
CA ALA A 37 -16.99 -9.37 25.77
C ALA A 37 -17.56 -9.13 27.18
N ALA A 38 -17.70 -7.87 27.60
CA ALA A 38 -18.31 -7.52 28.88
C ALA A 38 -19.77 -8.02 28.98
N ILE A 39 -20.59 -7.75 27.95
CA ILE A 39 -22.00 -8.15 27.92
C ILE A 39 -22.15 -9.68 27.97
N ALA A 40 -21.40 -10.40 27.13
CA ALA A 40 -21.52 -11.85 27.02
C ALA A 40 -21.06 -12.59 28.28
N THR A 41 -20.09 -12.03 29.00
CA THR A 41 -19.52 -12.63 30.21
C THR A 41 -20.16 -12.10 31.50
N GLY A 42 -20.87 -10.97 31.44
CA GLY A 42 -21.40 -10.27 32.60
C GLY A 42 -20.32 -9.57 33.46
N MET A 43 -19.09 -9.45 32.95
CA MET A 43 -17.97 -8.88 33.69
C MET A 43 -17.96 -7.34 33.58
N PRO A 44 -17.62 -6.61 34.66
CA PRO A 44 -17.67 -5.15 34.68
C PRO A 44 -16.56 -4.49 33.87
N ILE A 45 -15.47 -5.21 33.61
CA ILE A 45 -14.30 -4.71 32.88
C ILE A 45 -14.01 -5.64 31.71
N ALA A 46 -13.77 -5.06 30.54
CA ALA A 46 -13.28 -5.76 29.37
C ALA A 46 -12.26 -4.89 28.63
N LEU A 47 -11.22 -5.50 28.06
CA LEU A 47 -10.15 -4.79 27.37
C LEU A 47 -9.79 -5.53 26.07
N LEU A 48 -9.51 -4.79 25.01
CA LEU A 48 -8.68 -5.26 23.90
C LEU A 48 -7.27 -4.75 24.15
N SER A 49 -6.39 -5.66 24.56
CA SER A 49 -5.08 -5.34 25.08
C SER A 49 -3.98 -5.90 24.18
N LEU A 50 -3.01 -5.07 23.83
CA LEU A 50 -1.85 -5.44 23.02
C LEU A 50 -0.59 -5.38 23.88
N VAL A 51 0.25 -6.40 23.79
CA VAL A 51 1.45 -6.54 24.61
C VAL A 51 2.66 -6.05 23.80
N ASP A 52 3.21 -4.90 24.17
CA ASP A 52 4.40 -4.31 23.55
C ASP A 52 5.67 -4.79 24.29
N ALA A 53 6.84 -4.23 23.96
CA ALA A 53 8.12 -4.63 24.54
C ALA A 53 8.14 -4.52 26.08
N ASP A 54 7.73 -3.38 26.62
CA ASP A 54 7.80 -3.03 28.06
C ASP A 54 6.44 -2.67 28.68
N ARG A 55 5.40 -2.54 27.85
CA ARG A 55 4.06 -2.15 28.26
C ARG A 55 2.97 -3.06 27.73
N GLN A 56 1.81 -2.94 28.34
CA GLN A 56 0.55 -3.45 27.84
C GLN A 56 -0.33 -2.24 27.49
N TRP A 57 -0.65 -2.07 26.21
CA TRP A 57 -1.43 -0.95 25.70
C TRP A 57 -2.87 -1.36 25.39
N PHE A 58 -3.84 -0.49 25.63
CA PHE A 58 -5.25 -0.78 25.43
C PHE A 58 -5.77 -0.13 24.16
N LYS A 59 -6.04 -0.95 23.13
CA LYS A 59 -6.71 -0.49 21.91
C LYS A 59 -8.16 -0.12 22.17
N SER A 60 -8.78 -0.80 23.13
CA SER A 60 -10.11 -0.48 23.63
C SER A 60 -10.21 -0.88 25.10
N ASN A 61 -10.92 -0.05 25.87
CA ASN A 61 -11.07 -0.18 27.31
C ASN A 61 -12.51 0.09 27.72
N PHE A 62 -13.14 -0.92 28.32
CA PHE A 62 -14.45 -0.82 28.95
C PHE A 62 -14.33 -1.11 30.44
N GLY A 63 -14.80 -0.17 31.28
CA GLY A 63 -14.89 -0.35 32.73
C GLY A 63 -13.64 -0.01 33.55
N LEU A 64 -12.46 0.19 32.92
CA LEU A 64 -11.23 0.59 33.61
C LEU A 64 -10.84 2.04 33.25
N THR A 65 -11.61 3.01 33.75
CA THR A 65 -11.45 4.43 33.42
C THR A 65 -10.09 5.00 33.84
N GLY A 66 -9.60 5.98 33.07
CA GLY A 66 -8.35 6.70 33.37
C GLY A 66 -7.06 5.92 33.11
N THR A 67 -7.14 4.71 32.55
CA THR A 67 -5.96 3.88 32.27
C THR A 67 -5.92 3.50 30.79
N ALA A 68 -4.90 3.94 30.06
CA ALA A 68 -4.70 3.60 28.64
C ALA A 68 -3.65 2.50 28.43
N GLN A 69 -2.79 2.28 29.42
CA GLN A 69 -1.75 1.27 29.40
C GLN A 69 -1.31 0.90 30.82
N THR A 70 -0.57 -0.19 30.94
CA THR A 70 0.04 -0.68 32.18
C THR A 70 1.44 -1.23 31.89
N SER A 71 2.29 -1.41 32.90
CA SER A 71 3.57 -2.11 32.72
C SER A 71 3.34 -3.56 32.28
N ARG A 72 4.15 -4.06 31.34
CA ARG A 72 4.11 -5.46 30.92
C ARG A 72 4.38 -6.42 32.06
N ASP A 73 5.19 -6.02 33.04
CA ASP A 73 5.57 -6.89 34.16
C ASP A 73 4.39 -7.19 35.09
N ALA A 74 3.42 -6.28 35.16
CA ALA A 74 2.17 -6.44 35.90
C ALA A 74 1.02 -7.01 35.04
N ALA A 75 1.23 -7.18 33.74
CA ALA A 75 0.17 -7.52 32.78
C ALA A 75 -0.24 -9.01 32.87
N PHE A 76 -1.54 -9.24 33.07
CA PHE A 76 -2.13 -10.58 32.92
C PHE A 76 -2.05 -11.05 31.46
N CYS A 77 -2.26 -10.14 30.49
CA CYS A 77 -2.24 -10.48 29.07
C CYS A 77 -0.84 -10.93 28.60
N ALA A 78 0.23 -10.53 29.30
CA ALA A 78 1.58 -11.03 29.02
C ALA A 78 1.71 -12.54 29.32
N HIS A 79 0.89 -13.09 30.21
CA HIS A 79 0.79 -14.54 30.41
C HIS A 79 -0.14 -15.19 29.39
N THR A 80 -1.19 -14.50 28.94
CA THR A 80 -2.15 -15.01 27.94
C THR A 80 -1.48 -15.26 26.59
N ILE A 81 -0.57 -14.40 26.15
CA ILE A 81 0.14 -14.57 24.86
C ILE A 81 1.11 -15.77 24.83
N LEU A 82 1.30 -16.47 25.95
CA LEU A 82 2.17 -17.65 26.03
C LEU A 82 1.47 -18.95 25.62
N GLY A 83 0.13 -18.96 25.54
CA GLY A 83 -0.66 -20.13 25.16
C GLY A 83 -1.69 -19.81 24.10
N ASP A 84 -2.29 -20.86 23.53
CA ASP A 84 -3.29 -20.75 22.45
C ASP A 84 -4.72 -20.72 22.97
N GLU A 85 -4.93 -21.15 24.22
CA GLU A 85 -6.25 -21.23 24.83
C GLU A 85 -6.56 -20.00 25.69
N VAL A 86 -7.84 -19.85 26.04
CA VAL A 86 -8.28 -18.83 27.00
C VAL A 86 -7.61 -19.08 28.34
N LEU A 87 -6.76 -18.14 28.76
CA LEU A 87 -6.21 -18.13 30.11
C LEU A 87 -7.29 -17.67 31.09
N GLU A 88 -7.69 -18.52 32.02
CA GLU A 88 -8.60 -18.19 33.11
C GLU A 88 -7.87 -18.22 34.46
N VAL A 89 -8.10 -17.18 35.26
CA VAL A 89 -7.64 -17.04 36.63
C VAL A 89 -8.88 -16.77 37.47
N ALA A 90 -9.36 -17.81 38.15
CA ALA A 90 -10.60 -17.76 38.92
C ALA A 90 -10.51 -16.81 40.12
N ASP A 91 -9.37 -16.82 40.82
CA ASP A 91 -9.02 -15.88 41.90
C ASP A 91 -7.51 -15.60 41.91
N ALA A 92 -7.13 -14.39 41.53
CA ALA A 92 -5.74 -13.95 41.42
C ALA A 92 -5.01 -13.87 42.77
N ARG A 93 -5.73 -13.88 43.90
CA ARG A 93 -5.12 -13.88 45.24
C ARG A 93 -4.47 -15.21 45.60
N VAL A 94 -4.87 -16.29 44.96
CA VAL A 94 -4.36 -17.65 45.22
C VAL A 94 -3.63 -18.24 44.02
N ASP A 95 -3.60 -17.53 42.89
CA ASP A 95 -2.82 -17.91 41.72
C ASP A 95 -1.36 -17.46 41.89
N ALA A 96 -0.44 -18.43 41.97
CA ALA A 96 0.98 -18.18 42.21
C ALA A 96 1.65 -17.20 41.22
N ARG A 97 1.07 -17.00 40.02
CA ARG A 97 1.57 -16.03 39.05
C ARG A 97 1.24 -14.59 39.45
N PHE A 98 0.13 -14.38 40.16
CA PHE A 98 -0.49 -13.08 40.36
C PHE A 98 -0.69 -12.66 41.82
N THR A 99 -0.43 -13.53 42.80
CA THR A 99 -0.63 -13.22 44.23
C THR A 99 0.07 -11.94 44.69
N ASP A 100 1.29 -11.69 44.21
CA ASP A 100 2.09 -10.50 44.55
C ASP A 100 2.02 -9.40 43.47
N ASN A 101 1.06 -9.49 42.54
CA ASN A 101 0.92 -8.50 41.48
C ASN A 101 0.29 -7.21 42.03
N PRO A 102 0.86 -6.01 41.76
CA PRO A 102 0.29 -4.74 42.22
C PRO A 102 -1.16 -4.52 41.81
N LEU A 103 -1.59 -5.03 40.64
CA LEU A 103 -2.98 -4.94 40.19
C LEU A 103 -3.95 -5.80 41.03
N VAL A 104 -3.42 -6.71 41.84
CA VAL A 104 -4.16 -7.61 42.75
C VAL A 104 -4.07 -7.13 44.19
N THR A 105 -2.88 -6.79 44.68
CA THR A 105 -2.63 -6.37 46.07
C THR A 105 -3.06 -4.94 46.35
N ASP A 106 -2.83 -4.04 45.39
CA ASP A 106 -3.16 -2.62 45.48
C ASP A 106 -4.43 -2.37 44.64
N GLY A 107 -4.50 -1.25 43.92
CA GLY A 107 -5.57 -1.00 42.95
C GLY A 107 -5.24 -1.61 41.57
N PRO A 108 -6.24 -2.13 40.81
CA PRO A 108 -7.68 -2.04 41.03
C PRO A 108 -8.29 -3.25 41.77
N CYS A 109 -7.49 -3.98 42.55
CA CYS A 109 -7.89 -5.17 43.30
C CYS A 109 -8.49 -6.29 42.41
N ILE A 110 -7.81 -6.62 41.30
CA ILE A 110 -8.24 -7.69 40.38
C ILE A 110 -8.36 -9.01 41.15
N ARG A 111 -9.46 -9.73 40.94
CA ARG A 111 -9.67 -11.09 41.46
C ARG A 111 -9.84 -12.07 40.33
N PHE A 112 -10.68 -11.74 39.36
CA PHE A 112 -10.90 -12.60 38.22
C PHE A 112 -10.29 -12.01 36.96
N TYR A 113 -9.67 -12.88 36.15
CA TYR A 113 -9.20 -12.56 34.82
C TYR A 113 -9.51 -13.72 33.87
N ALA A 114 -10.04 -13.42 32.69
CA ALA A 114 -10.02 -14.35 31.58
C ALA A 114 -9.61 -13.63 30.31
N GLY A 115 -8.63 -14.17 29.57
CA GLY A 115 -8.11 -13.58 28.34
C GLY A 115 -8.04 -14.59 27.21
N ALA A 116 -8.64 -14.27 26.07
CA ALA A 116 -8.44 -14.99 24.82
C ALA A 116 -7.28 -14.36 24.04
N PRO A 117 -6.28 -15.14 23.61
CA PRO A 117 -5.17 -14.61 22.83
C PRO A 117 -5.65 -14.06 21.48
N ILE A 118 -5.05 -12.95 21.05
CA ILE A 118 -5.19 -12.41 19.70
C ILE A 118 -4.03 -12.98 18.88
N THR A 119 -4.33 -14.02 18.11
CA THR A 119 -3.37 -14.74 17.26
C THR A 119 -3.52 -14.29 15.82
N LEU A 120 -2.48 -13.68 15.26
CA LEU A 120 -2.42 -13.29 13.85
C LEU A 120 -2.25 -14.51 12.94
N SER A 121 -2.47 -14.31 11.64
CA SER A 121 -2.33 -15.33 10.59
C SER A 121 -0.91 -15.91 10.49
N ASP A 122 0.11 -15.18 10.91
CA ASP A 122 1.50 -15.63 10.99
C ASP A 122 1.81 -16.47 12.25
N GLY A 123 0.81 -16.68 13.11
CA GLY A 123 0.93 -17.41 14.38
C GLY A 123 1.38 -16.56 15.57
N SER A 124 1.68 -15.27 15.37
CA SER A 124 2.08 -14.37 16.44
C SER A 124 0.91 -14.03 17.37
N ARG A 125 1.10 -14.24 18.67
CA ARG A 125 0.13 -13.85 19.72
C ARG A 125 0.47 -12.47 20.24
N ILE A 126 -0.24 -11.45 19.78
CA ILE A 126 0.15 -10.04 20.00
C ILE A 126 -0.51 -9.40 21.21
N GLY A 127 -1.51 -10.04 21.79
CA GLY A 127 -2.33 -9.47 22.85
C GLY A 127 -3.47 -10.39 23.27
N SER A 128 -4.50 -9.83 23.88
CA SER A 128 -5.72 -10.55 24.24
C SER A 128 -6.97 -9.68 24.24
N VAL A 129 -8.10 -10.30 23.94
CA VAL A 129 -9.41 -9.80 24.40
C VAL A 129 -9.65 -10.40 25.77
N CYS A 130 -9.73 -9.57 26.81
CA CYS A 130 -9.87 -10.06 28.18
C CYS A 130 -11.00 -9.39 28.95
N VAL A 131 -11.52 -10.11 29.93
CA VAL A 131 -12.54 -9.67 30.87
C VAL A 131 -12.01 -9.80 32.30
N ILE A 132 -12.38 -8.86 33.16
CA ILE A 132 -11.82 -8.69 34.50
C ILE A 132 -12.95 -8.42 35.49
N ASP A 133 -12.82 -8.96 36.70
CA ASP A 133 -13.70 -8.66 37.82
C ASP A 133 -12.89 -8.49 39.13
N ARG A 134 -13.45 -7.73 40.06
CA ARG A 134 -12.96 -7.55 41.44
C ARG A 134 -13.53 -8.60 42.40
N GLU A 135 -14.35 -9.51 41.89
CA GLU A 135 -14.81 -10.71 42.58
C GLU A 135 -14.25 -11.97 41.91
N PRO A 136 -14.01 -13.06 42.64
CA PRO A 136 -13.70 -14.36 42.04
C PRO A 136 -14.85 -14.83 41.14
N ARG A 137 -14.53 -15.42 39.98
CA ARG A 137 -15.52 -15.93 39.02
C ARG A 137 -15.01 -17.21 38.37
N SER A 138 -15.89 -17.85 37.59
CA SER A 138 -15.49 -18.85 36.61
C SER A 138 -16.36 -18.72 35.36
N LEU A 139 -15.76 -18.91 34.18
CA LEU A 139 -16.51 -18.86 32.93
C LEU A 139 -17.29 -20.15 32.70
N SER A 140 -18.53 -20.00 32.23
CA SER A 140 -19.23 -21.10 31.59
C SER A 140 -18.53 -21.52 30.29
N LYS A 141 -18.79 -22.75 29.82
CA LYS A 141 -18.26 -23.22 28.52
C LYS A 141 -18.64 -22.29 27.36
N GLN A 142 -19.86 -21.76 27.39
CA GLN A 142 -20.35 -20.83 26.38
C GLN A 142 -19.60 -19.50 26.44
N GLN A 143 -19.40 -18.94 27.64
CA GLN A 143 -18.66 -17.68 27.81
C GLN A 143 -17.21 -17.81 27.36
N ARG A 144 -16.54 -18.92 27.71
CA ARG A 144 -15.17 -19.23 27.23
C ARG A 144 -15.11 -19.29 25.71
N SER A 145 -16.07 -19.98 25.08
CA SER A 145 -16.16 -20.08 23.62
C SER A 145 -16.38 -18.71 22.97
N ILE A 146 -17.27 -17.88 23.52
CA ILE A 146 -17.53 -16.53 23.00
C ILE A 146 -16.27 -15.66 23.10
N LEU A 147 -15.57 -15.70 24.24
CA LEU A 147 -14.34 -14.92 24.41
C LEU A 147 -13.27 -15.33 23.39
N ALA A 148 -13.12 -16.63 23.13
CA ALA A 148 -12.21 -17.14 22.11
C ALA A 148 -12.58 -16.68 20.69
N GLU A 149 -13.88 -16.66 20.34
CA GLU A 149 -14.35 -16.10 19.06
C GLU A 149 -14.07 -14.60 18.95
N LEU A 150 -14.23 -13.85 20.04
CA LEU A 150 -13.91 -12.42 20.07
C LEU A 150 -12.40 -12.16 19.90
N GLY A 151 -11.54 -13.02 20.46
CA GLY A 151 -10.09 -12.98 20.21
C GLY A 151 -9.75 -13.18 18.73
N ARG A 152 -10.39 -14.13 18.06
CA ARG A 152 -10.26 -14.36 16.60
C ARG A 152 -10.79 -13.17 15.79
N ALA A 153 -11.96 -12.65 16.13
CA ALA A 153 -12.54 -11.49 15.45
C ALA A 153 -11.66 -10.25 15.60
N ALA A 154 -11.04 -10.04 16.77
CA ALA A 154 -10.07 -8.97 16.98
C ALA A 154 -8.84 -9.12 16.10
N ALA A 155 -8.28 -10.33 15.96
CA ALA A 155 -7.15 -10.59 15.08
C ALA A 155 -7.49 -10.25 13.61
N MET A 156 -8.61 -10.77 13.10
CA MET A 156 -9.08 -10.50 11.74
C MET A 156 -9.29 -8.99 11.50
N ALA A 157 -9.86 -8.28 12.48
CA ALA A 157 -10.09 -6.84 12.38
C ALA A 157 -8.79 -6.04 12.31
N LEU A 158 -7.78 -6.44 13.09
CA LEU A 158 -6.46 -5.80 13.08
C LEU A 158 -5.74 -6.00 11.73
N GLU A 159 -5.76 -7.22 11.20
CA GLU A 159 -5.15 -7.52 9.89
C GLU A 159 -5.89 -6.81 8.75
N GLN A 160 -7.22 -6.80 8.79
CA GLN A 160 -8.03 -6.09 7.80
C GLN A 160 -7.76 -4.58 7.82
N ARG A 161 -7.56 -4.00 9.01
CA ARG A 161 -7.17 -2.60 9.16
C ARG A 161 -5.81 -2.33 8.51
N GLN A 162 -4.81 -3.17 8.77
CA GLN A 162 -3.49 -3.05 8.16
C GLN A 162 -3.57 -3.13 6.63
N HIS A 163 -4.25 -4.14 6.08
CA HIS A 163 -4.43 -4.28 4.63
C HIS A 163 -5.19 -3.12 4.00
N ALA A 164 -6.16 -2.51 4.70
CA ALA A 164 -6.83 -1.32 4.22
C ALA A 164 -5.88 -0.11 4.14
N MET A 165 -5.02 0.08 5.14
CA MET A 165 -4.01 1.13 5.15
C MET A 165 -2.97 0.96 4.04
N ASP A 166 -2.46 -0.26 3.84
CA ASP A 166 -1.49 -0.55 2.78
C ASP A 166 -2.05 -0.30 1.39
N ARG A 167 -3.30 -0.73 1.14
CA ARG A 167 -3.99 -0.43 -0.11
C ARG A 167 -4.15 1.07 -0.33
N SER A 168 -4.56 1.82 0.70
CA SER A 168 -4.70 3.27 0.61
C SER A 168 -3.38 3.96 0.24
N ARG A 169 -2.27 3.54 0.87
CA ARG A 169 -0.93 4.05 0.55
C ARG A 169 -0.48 3.71 -0.86
N ALA A 170 -0.73 2.49 -1.32
CA ALA A 170 -0.40 2.07 -2.68
C ALA A 170 -1.18 2.89 -3.73
N LEU A 171 -2.48 3.10 -3.50
CA LEU A 171 -3.34 3.95 -4.34
C LEU A 171 -2.87 5.41 -4.38
N ALA A 172 -2.44 5.97 -3.24
CA ALA A 172 -1.90 7.32 -3.18
C ALA A 172 -0.61 7.45 -4.02
N ARG A 173 0.34 6.53 -3.85
CA ARG A 173 1.59 6.50 -4.63
C ARG A 173 1.32 6.34 -6.13
N GLN A 174 0.34 5.52 -6.51
CA GLN A 174 -0.05 5.36 -7.91
C GLN A 174 -0.56 6.67 -8.50
N ARG A 175 -1.46 7.37 -7.79
CA ARG A 175 -2.00 8.67 -8.25
C ARG A 175 -0.91 9.73 -8.38
N GLU A 176 0.03 9.77 -7.44
CA GLU A 176 1.19 10.66 -7.51
C GLU A 176 2.07 10.34 -8.73
N ALA A 177 2.31 9.07 -9.03
CA ALA A 177 3.07 8.67 -10.22
C ALA A 177 2.34 9.02 -11.53
N GLU A 178 1.02 8.81 -11.58
CA GLU A 178 0.19 9.14 -12.75
C GLU A 178 0.15 10.65 -13.02
N THR A 179 -0.01 11.45 -11.97
CA THR A 179 0.02 12.92 -12.08
C THR A 179 1.40 13.42 -12.54
N TRP A 180 2.48 12.88 -11.97
CA TRP A 180 3.83 13.18 -12.41
C TRP A 180 4.06 12.84 -13.89
N LEU A 181 3.63 11.65 -14.34
CA LEU A 181 3.74 11.24 -15.74
C LEU A 181 2.92 12.15 -16.68
N ALA A 182 1.73 12.57 -16.26
CA ALA A 182 0.90 13.48 -17.03
C ALA A 182 1.54 14.88 -17.16
N GLU A 183 2.10 15.40 -16.08
CA GLU A 183 2.82 16.68 -16.07
C GLU A 183 4.08 16.64 -16.94
N ASP A 184 4.88 15.58 -16.84
CA ASP A 184 6.09 15.41 -17.66
C ASP A 184 5.73 15.28 -19.15
N ARG A 185 4.69 14.51 -19.48
CA ARG A 185 4.16 14.40 -20.85
C ARG A 185 3.72 15.75 -21.41
N LEU A 186 3.00 16.55 -20.62
CA LEU A 186 2.58 17.89 -21.03
C LEU A 186 3.77 18.81 -21.24
N ARG A 187 4.78 18.75 -20.36
CA ARG A 187 6.02 19.51 -20.48
C ARG A 187 6.75 19.19 -21.79
N LEU A 188 6.90 17.92 -22.12
CA LEU A 188 7.54 17.49 -23.37
C LEU A 188 6.74 17.94 -24.60
N SER A 189 5.40 17.83 -24.57
CA SER A 189 4.53 18.30 -25.64
C SER A 189 4.68 19.81 -25.87
N ASN A 190 4.67 20.61 -24.80
CA ASN A 190 4.83 22.05 -24.87
C ASN A 190 6.21 22.45 -25.44
N LEU A 191 7.27 21.72 -25.11
CA LEU A 191 8.60 21.94 -25.67
C LEU A 191 8.60 21.68 -27.19
N ILE A 192 8.04 20.57 -27.67
CA ILE A 192 7.94 20.25 -29.10
C ILE A 192 7.14 21.33 -29.86
N GLU A 193 6.00 21.76 -29.30
CA GLU A 193 5.15 22.79 -29.89
C GLU A 193 5.86 24.15 -29.96
N SER A 194 6.55 24.54 -28.89
CA SER A 194 7.29 25.82 -28.80
C SER A 194 8.50 25.88 -29.74
N MET A 195 9.21 24.76 -29.94
CA MET A 195 10.30 24.65 -30.92
C MET A 195 9.80 24.62 -32.36
N ARG A 196 8.47 24.48 -32.57
CA ARG A 196 7.81 24.39 -33.87
C ARG A 196 8.37 23.24 -34.73
N VAL A 197 8.74 22.13 -34.11
CA VAL A 197 9.33 20.97 -34.80
C VAL A 197 8.24 20.01 -35.27
N GLY A 198 8.34 19.57 -36.53
CA GLY A 198 7.58 18.43 -37.03
C GLY A 198 8.23 17.13 -36.59
N THR A 199 7.52 16.28 -35.88
CA THR A 199 8.02 14.96 -35.45
C THR A 199 7.41 13.86 -36.29
N TRP A 200 8.20 12.80 -36.49
CA TRP A 200 7.80 11.62 -37.23
C TRP A 200 8.35 10.37 -36.52
N GLU A 201 7.55 9.30 -36.50
CA GLU A 201 7.98 7.99 -36.03
C GLU A 201 7.56 6.96 -37.07
N TRP A 202 8.53 6.21 -37.58
CA TRP A 202 8.28 5.20 -38.60
C TRP A 202 8.45 3.80 -38.01
N ASN A 203 7.36 3.02 -38.04
CA ASN A 203 7.43 1.59 -37.76
C ASN A 203 7.80 0.86 -39.06
N ILE A 204 9.00 0.30 -39.10
CA ILE A 204 9.57 -0.35 -40.28
C ILE A 204 8.83 -1.66 -40.61
N VAL A 205 8.31 -2.37 -39.61
CA VAL A 205 7.65 -3.67 -39.79
C VAL A 205 6.24 -3.50 -40.33
N SER A 206 5.46 -2.59 -39.75
CA SER A 206 4.09 -2.32 -40.21
C SER A 206 4.03 -1.33 -41.37
N GLY A 207 5.10 -0.57 -41.63
CA GLY A 207 5.14 0.53 -42.59
C GLY A 207 4.40 1.80 -42.13
N SER A 208 3.81 1.80 -40.93
CA SER A 208 3.02 2.93 -40.41
C SER A 208 3.92 4.09 -40.01
N LEU A 209 3.49 5.31 -40.35
CA LEU A 209 4.19 6.55 -40.05
C LEU A 209 3.31 7.40 -39.14
N LEU A 210 3.76 7.65 -37.91
CA LEU A 210 3.12 8.57 -36.99
C LEU A 210 3.71 9.97 -37.21
N LEU A 211 2.87 10.97 -37.44
CA LEU A 211 3.29 12.35 -37.68
C LEU A 211 2.58 13.26 -36.67
N ASN A 212 3.26 14.29 -36.17
CA ASN A 212 2.56 15.31 -35.38
C ASN A 212 1.88 16.36 -36.29
N SER A 213 0.98 17.14 -35.69
CA SER A 213 0.25 18.21 -36.38
C SER A 213 1.18 19.26 -37.03
N ARG A 214 2.35 19.49 -36.46
CA ARG A 214 3.36 20.41 -37.01
C ARG A 214 3.96 19.90 -38.32
N TRP A 215 4.27 18.62 -38.42
CA TRP A 215 4.77 18.03 -39.65
C TRP A 215 3.73 18.21 -40.77
N ALA A 216 2.46 17.93 -40.50
CA ALA A 216 1.38 18.14 -41.48
C ALA A 216 1.26 19.62 -41.90
N ALA A 217 1.37 20.53 -40.92
CA ALA A 217 1.34 21.96 -41.17
C ALA A 217 2.52 22.47 -42.01
N LEU A 218 3.69 21.79 -41.99
CA LEU A 218 4.82 22.14 -42.86
C LEU A 218 4.40 22.09 -44.33
N ILE A 219 3.66 21.06 -44.74
CA ILE A 219 3.17 20.91 -46.12
C ILE A 219 1.79 21.55 -46.36
N GLY A 220 1.29 22.34 -45.41
CA GLY A 220 0.03 23.06 -45.52
C GLY A 220 -1.22 22.19 -45.40
N ARG A 221 -1.12 21.05 -44.69
CA ARG A 221 -2.19 20.07 -44.50
C ARG A 221 -2.49 19.86 -43.01
N THR A 222 -3.62 19.25 -42.72
CA THR A 222 -3.95 18.76 -41.37
C THR A 222 -3.51 17.31 -41.22
N ILE A 223 -3.35 16.84 -39.98
CA ILE A 223 -2.98 15.44 -39.73
C ILE A 223 -4.07 14.48 -40.23
N ASP A 224 -5.34 14.86 -40.08
CA ASP A 224 -6.49 14.07 -40.56
C ASP A 224 -6.50 13.91 -42.09
N GLU A 225 -5.89 14.83 -42.85
CA GLU A 225 -5.73 14.69 -44.31
C GLU A 225 -4.64 13.67 -44.70
N LEU A 226 -3.78 13.30 -43.76
CA LEU A 226 -2.62 12.42 -43.98
C LEU A 226 -2.82 11.03 -43.39
N GLU A 227 -3.75 10.87 -42.44
CA GLU A 227 -4.03 9.57 -41.82
C GLU A 227 -4.95 8.68 -42.68
N PRO A 228 -4.66 7.37 -42.80
CA PRO A 228 -3.49 6.68 -42.24
C PRO A 228 -2.21 7.00 -43.03
N ALA A 229 -1.17 7.43 -42.30
CA ALA A 229 0.11 7.79 -42.91
C ALA A 229 1.05 6.58 -42.95
N SER A 230 1.75 6.44 -44.07
CA SER A 230 2.82 5.46 -44.25
C SER A 230 4.05 6.14 -44.81
N ILE A 231 5.14 5.37 -44.98
CA ILE A 231 6.34 5.86 -45.65
C ILE A 231 6.04 6.33 -47.10
N GLU A 232 5.02 5.77 -47.74
CA GLU A 232 4.56 6.16 -49.08
C GLU A 232 3.89 7.55 -49.06
N THR A 233 3.20 7.90 -47.96
CA THR A 233 2.67 9.25 -47.74
C THR A 233 3.81 10.27 -47.77
N TRP A 234 4.94 9.97 -47.12
CA TRP A 234 6.13 10.83 -47.18
C TRP A 234 6.69 10.90 -48.60
N GLN A 235 6.90 9.75 -49.25
CA GLN A 235 7.41 9.67 -50.61
C GLN A 235 6.61 10.54 -51.59
N ARG A 236 5.27 10.51 -51.49
CA ARG A 236 4.36 11.27 -52.36
C ARG A 236 4.56 12.79 -52.28
N PHE A 237 4.94 13.30 -51.11
CA PHE A 237 5.15 14.74 -50.89
C PHE A 237 6.62 15.14 -51.01
N CYS A 238 7.54 14.21 -51.27
CA CYS A 238 8.95 14.49 -51.46
C CYS A 238 9.31 14.53 -52.95
N ASN A 239 10.24 15.41 -53.34
CA ASN A 239 10.82 15.38 -54.68
C ASN A 239 11.53 14.03 -54.93
N GLU A 240 11.39 13.44 -56.12
CA GLU A 240 11.92 12.11 -56.46
C GLU A 240 13.45 11.99 -56.25
N ASN A 241 14.19 13.05 -56.58
CA ASN A 241 15.65 13.05 -56.43
C ASN A 241 16.07 13.12 -54.96
N ASP A 242 15.32 13.86 -54.15
CA ASP A 242 15.60 14.04 -52.72
C ASP A 242 15.15 12.81 -51.91
N TRP A 243 14.09 12.13 -52.36
CA TRP A 243 13.66 10.84 -51.81
C TRP A 243 14.75 9.77 -51.91
N SER A 244 15.39 9.69 -53.07
CA SER A 244 16.52 8.77 -53.31
C SER A 244 17.74 9.09 -52.44
N GLN A 245 17.90 10.34 -51.99
CA GLN A 245 18.93 10.72 -51.01
C GLN A 245 18.54 10.30 -49.59
N LEU A 246 17.29 10.53 -49.21
CA LEU A 246 16.76 10.12 -47.91
C LEU A 246 16.84 8.60 -47.71
N GLN A 247 16.45 7.80 -48.72
CA GLN A 247 16.56 6.34 -48.67
C GLN A 247 18.01 5.87 -48.43
N ARG A 248 18.98 6.46 -49.15
CA ARG A 248 20.40 6.16 -48.95
C ARG A 248 20.89 6.53 -47.55
N ALA A 249 20.44 7.67 -47.01
CA ALA A 249 20.80 8.08 -45.65
C ALA A 249 20.23 7.13 -44.59
N ILE A 250 18.98 6.69 -44.75
CA ILE A 250 18.33 5.69 -43.88
C ILE A 250 19.09 4.36 -43.94
N GLU A 251 19.40 3.87 -45.15
CA GLU A 251 20.10 2.61 -45.35
C GLU A 251 21.51 2.64 -44.77
N SER A 252 22.24 3.75 -44.97
CA SER A 252 23.56 3.97 -44.34
C SER A 252 23.49 3.94 -42.81
N HIS A 253 22.44 4.49 -42.21
CA HIS A 253 22.23 4.43 -40.76
C HIS A 253 21.91 3.01 -40.28
N PHE A 254 21.09 2.25 -41.02
CA PHE A 254 20.80 0.84 -40.71
C PHE A 254 22.03 -0.06 -40.80
N GLN A 255 22.92 0.20 -41.77
CA GLN A 255 24.19 -0.52 -41.91
C GLN A 255 25.22 -0.12 -40.83
N GLY A 256 24.93 0.86 -39.97
CA GLY A 256 25.80 1.34 -38.91
C GLY A 256 26.89 2.32 -39.37
N ASN A 257 26.83 2.78 -40.62
CA ASN A 257 27.82 3.69 -41.21
C ASN A 257 27.60 5.16 -40.81
N ALA A 258 26.40 5.50 -40.31
CA ALA A 258 26.06 6.82 -39.81
C ALA A 258 25.34 6.73 -38.46
N GLY A 259 25.65 7.61 -37.52
CA GLY A 259 25.03 7.63 -36.18
C GLY A 259 23.60 8.17 -36.17
N GLU A 260 23.24 9.02 -37.12
CA GLU A 260 21.92 9.63 -37.30
C GLU A 260 21.64 9.81 -38.80
N VAL A 261 20.36 9.86 -39.18
CA VAL A 261 19.88 10.24 -40.51
C VAL A 261 19.72 11.75 -40.52
N GLU A 262 20.41 12.45 -41.42
CA GLU A 262 20.24 13.89 -41.65
C GLU A 262 20.19 14.17 -43.16
N CYS A 263 19.16 14.91 -43.59
CA CYS A 263 18.90 15.19 -44.99
C CYS A 263 18.12 16.51 -45.12
N GLU A 264 18.46 17.33 -46.13
CA GLU A 264 17.62 18.43 -46.59
C GLU A 264 16.87 17.98 -47.84
N LEU A 265 15.55 18.05 -47.80
CA LEU A 265 14.68 17.61 -48.87
C LEU A 265 13.66 18.67 -49.24
N ARG A 266 13.30 18.72 -50.52
CA ARG A 266 12.19 19.53 -51.01
C ARG A 266 10.89 18.77 -50.87
N MET A 267 9.94 19.37 -50.16
CA MET A 267 8.59 18.84 -50.00
C MET A 267 7.58 19.70 -50.75
N LEU A 268 6.54 19.06 -51.30
CA LEU A 268 5.46 19.71 -52.02
C LEU A 268 4.39 20.21 -51.06
N HIS A 269 4.22 21.53 -50.98
CA HIS A 269 3.18 22.16 -50.18
C HIS A 269 1.82 22.13 -50.90
N LYS A 270 0.70 22.18 -50.15
CA LYS A 270 -0.68 22.11 -50.68
C LYS A 270 -1.02 23.19 -51.73
N ASN A 271 -0.33 24.34 -51.71
CA ASN A 271 -0.48 25.43 -52.68
C ASN A 271 0.33 25.22 -53.98
N GLY A 272 1.07 24.10 -54.12
CA GLY A 272 1.90 23.79 -55.28
C GLY A 272 3.34 24.31 -55.22
N SER A 273 3.76 25.02 -54.16
CA SER A 273 5.16 25.44 -54.00
C SER A 273 6.03 24.35 -53.37
N GLU A 274 7.32 24.30 -53.71
CA GLU A 274 8.31 23.50 -53.00
C GLU A 274 8.81 24.23 -51.76
N ILE A 275 8.92 23.51 -50.65
CA ILE A 275 9.51 23.99 -49.39
C ILE A 275 10.73 23.15 -49.03
N TRP A 276 11.77 23.77 -48.49
CA TRP A 276 12.93 23.07 -47.97
C TRP A 276 12.69 22.62 -46.53
N VAL A 277 12.85 21.33 -46.28
CA VAL A 277 12.69 20.73 -44.95
C VAL A 277 13.98 20.00 -44.59
N ARG A 278 14.55 20.34 -43.43
CA ARG A 278 15.63 19.58 -42.84
C ARG A 278 15.05 18.47 -41.97
N CYS A 279 15.28 17.24 -42.38
CA CYS A 279 14.90 16.05 -41.64
C CYS A 279 16.11 15.51 -40.86
N ARG A 280 15.89 15.22 -39.57
CA ARG A 280 16.84 14.50 -38.72
C ARG A 280 16.11 13.39 -37.98
N GLY A 281 16.75 12.23 -37.83
CA GLY A 281 16.18 11.10 -37.10
C GLY A 281 17.21 10.02 -36.80
N ARG A 282 16.83 9.07 -35.95
CA ARG A 282 17.64 7.92 -35.57
C ARG A 282 16.75 6.74 -35.21
N VAL A 283 17.28 5.52 -35.27
CA VAL A 283 16.58 4.34 -34.76
C VAL A 283 16.48 4.41 -33.24
N MET A 284 15.24 4.43 -32.73
CA MET A 284 14.96 4.54 -31.29
C MET A 284 14.83 3.18 -30.60
N GLN A 285 14.34 2.17 -31.31
CA GLN A 285 14.17 0.81 -30.81
C GLN A 285 14.40 -0.19 -31.97
N ARG A 286 15.12 -1.27 -31.69
CA ARG A 286 15.38 -2.38 -32.62
C ARG A 286 14.58 -3.61 -32.20
#